data_AF-A0A2E2VBW0-F1
#
_entry.id   AF-A0A2E2VBW0-F1
#
_cell.length_a   1.000
_cell.length_b   1.000
_cell.length_c   1.000
_cell.angle_alpha   90.00
_cell.angle_beta   90.00
_cell.angle_gamma   90.00
#
_symmetry.space_group_name_H-M   'P 1'
#
loop_
_entity.id
_entity.type
_entity.pdbx_description
1 polymer ?
#
loop_
_entity_poly.entity_id
_entity_poly.type
_entity_poly.pdbx_seq_one_letter_code
_entity_poly.pdbx_strand_id
1 'polypeptide(L)'
;MKLYFKKILIRFSITIICFSSIFSQCIGDLNDDYSVNIQDVIIIVNTILNNDEVNYEIADINNDQNVNIQDVIGIINIILFEDNPCTSQINITYNIHESLPEDWIIEFYIIIDNLISIIPANQNNFNDLNVYAWNSSVQDPYLGIEGGTYIGGGDEGFIMVLEINEMEFEWNHMHRLSVIAHEYFHVYQLSINEPMNEPNGQYNPNGFSIKWLIEGTATSFESLYVQDYYNYNYFNNDLVHTELSSLIHTDPSVFESYSSNNIDNNYTSSVFMILVLVKELINQGYTEYEAFRMIFKEFMQTGAKNSDWEIYFLDMFGFSVDDFYNVLQSYPLNLEGVFPSSLLSIEEIFN
;
A
#
# COMPACT_ATOMS: atom_id res chain seq x y z
N MET A 1 61.19 -4.99 -38.52
CA MET A 1 60.83 -3.65 -38.01
C MET A 1 59.95 -3.87 -36.79
N LYS A 2 60.51 -3.72 -35.58
CA LYS A 2 59.82 -3.98 -34.30
C LYS A 2 58.86 -2.82 -34.00
N LEU A 3 57.56 -3.07 -33.95
CA LEU A 3 56.60 -2.11 -33.38
C LEU A 3 56.37 -2.43 -31.90
N TYR A 4 56.51 -1.38 -31.09
CA TYR A 4 56.39 -1.37 -29.64
C TYR A 4 54.93 -1.51 -29.20
N PHE A 5 54.63 -2.52 -28.38
CA PHE A 5 53.43 -2.52 -27.53
C PHE A 5 53.75 -1.78 -26.23
N LYS A 6 53.18 -0.58 -26.07
CA LYS A 6 53.29 0.22 -24.85
C LYS A 6 52.26 -0.33 -23.84
N LYS A 7 52.72 -1.13 -22.86
CA LYS A 7 51.91 -1.52 -21.70
C LYS A 7 51.53 -0.26 -20.91
N ILE A 8 50.26 0.11 -20.93
CA ILE A 8 49.68 1.09 -20.01
C ILE A 8 49.45 0.36 -18.68
N LEU A 9 50.19 0.75 -17.65
CA LEU A 9 50.04 0.25 -16.28
C LEU A 9 49.12 1.23 -15.54
N ILE A 10 47.81 0.94 -15.48
CA ILE A 10 46.88 1.70 -14.64
C ILE A 10 47.03 1.15 -13.22
N ARG A 11 47.62 1.96 -12.32
CA ARG A 11 47.58 1.70 -10.88
C ARG A 11 46.19 2.08 -10.37
N PHE A 12 45.37 1.08 -10.04
CA PHE A 12 44.20 1.28 -9.19
C PHE A 12 44.69 1.50 -7.75
N SER A 13 44.62 2.74 -7.27
CA SER A 13 44.61 3.00 -5.83
C SER A 13 43.19 2.69 -5.35
N ILE A 14 43.04 1.59 -4.61
CA ILE A 14 41.81 1.30 -3.88
C ILE A 14 41.83 2.18 -2.64
N THR A 15 41.14 3.32 -2.71
CA THR A 15 40.77 4.09 -1.53
C THR A 15 39.57 3.38 -0.91
N ILE A 16 39.75 2.75 0.24
CA ILE A 16 38.65 2.25 1.05
C ILE A 16 37.92 3.48 1.58
N ILE A 17 36.80 3.84 0.94
CA ILE A 17 35.84 4.78 1.49
C ILE A 17 35.03 3.96 2.49
N CYS A 18 35.33 4.12 3.79
CA CYS A 18 34.39 3.76 4.83
C CYS A 18 33.15 4.65 4.63
N PHE A 19 32.10 4.10 4.02
CA PHE A 19 30.76 4.61 4.25
C PHE A 19 30.49 4.40 5.75
N SER A 20 30.66 5.45 6.54
CA SER A 20 29.87 5.54 7.77
C SER A 20 28.42 5.64 7.31
N SER A 21 27.62 4.63 7.63
CA SER A 21 26.17 4.75 7.57
C SER A 21 25.79 5.94 8.45
N ILE A 22 25.59 7.11 7.84
CA ILE A 22 24.91 8.21 8.51
C ILE A 22 23.46 7.75 8.50
N PHE A 23 23.03 7.10 9.58
CA PHE A 23 21.60 6.88 9.77
C PHE A 23 20.98 8.28 9.84
N SER A 24 20.03 8.55 8.95
CA SER A 24 19.28 9.80 8.96
C SER A 24 18.50 9.85 10.26
N GLN A 25 18.75 10.86 11.09
CA GLN A 25 17.92 11.16 12.25
C GLN A 25 16.51 11.49 11.73
N CYS A 26 15.48 10.92 12.35
CA CYS A 26 14.10 11.09 11.92
C CYS A 26 13.56 12.45 12.36
N ILE A 27 12.68 13.02 11.53
CA ILE A 27 12.07 14.32 11.82
C ILE A 27 11.29 14.24 13.15
N GLY A 28 11.49 15.18 14.05
CA GLY A 28 10.85 15.18 15.37
C GLY A 28 11.50 14.32 16.45
N ASP A 29 12.54 13.51 16.18
CA ASP A 29 13.35 12.83 17.21
C ASP A 29 14.54 13.70 17.60
N LEU A 30 14.35 14.54 18.61
CA LEU A 30 15.28 15.60 18.99
C LEU A 30 16.30 15.15 20.03
N ASN A 31 16.16 13.94 20.60
CA ASN A 31 17.12 13.37 21.53
C ASN A 31 17.92 12.18 20.98
N ASP A 32 17.75 11.83 19.69
CA ASP A 32 18.44 10.71 19.03
C ASP A 32 18.11 9.36 19.70
N ASP A 33 16.91 9.20 20.26
CA ASP A 33 16.47 7.95 20.89
C ASP A 33 15.66 7.04 19.95
N TYR A 34 15.49 7.46 18.69
CA TYR A 34 14.73 6.78 17.63
C TYR A 34 13.24 6.64 17.92
N SER A 35 12.69 7.48 18.80
CA SER A 35 11.27 7.46 19.15
C SER A 35 10.74 8.88 19.27
N VAL A 36 9.87 9.33 18.36
CA VAL A 36 9.17 10.61 18.56
C VAL A 36 8.14 10.48 19.66
N ASN A 37 8.40 11.10 20.82
CA ASN A 37 7.58 10.99 22.02
C ASN A 37 7.55 12.32 22.82
N ILE A 38 6.95 12.28 24.01
CA ILE A 38 6.79 13.48 24.84
C ILE A 38 8.13 14.12 25.24
N GLN A 39 9.23 13.36 25.23
CA GLN A 39 10.57 13.90 25.47
C GLN A 39 10.99 14.87 24.37
N ASP A 40 10.66 14.59 23.12
CA ASP A 40 10.94 15.49 21.98
C ASP A 40 10.12 16.77 22.06
N VAL A 41 8.85 16.67 22.47
CA VAL A 41 8.01 17.83 22.76
C VAL A 41 8.68 18.74 23.80
N ILE A 42 9.24 18.16 24.86
CA ILE A 42 9.94 18.93 25.90
C ILE A 42 11.18 19.63 25.30
N ILE A 43 11.91 18.96 24.42
CA ILE A 43 13.14 19.49 23.81
C ILE A 43 12.81 20.63 22.84
N ILE A 44 11.81 20.48 21.97
CA ILE A 44 11.44 21.55 21.04
C ILE A 44 10.89 22.77 21.78
N VAL A 45 10.11 22.58 22.85
CA VAL A 45 9.58 23.68 23.66
C VAL A 45 10.73 24.42 24.36
N ASN A 46 11.71 23.70 24.91
CA ASN A 46 12.89 24.33 25.50
C ASN A 46 13.72 25.08 24.45
N THR A 47 13.88 24.51 23.25
CA THR A 47 14.54 25.16 22.12
C THR A 47 13.86 26.49 21.78
N ILE A 48 12.53 26.51 21.64
CA ILE A 48 11.75 27.72 21.33
C ILE A 48 11.85 28.76 22.45
N LEU A 49 11.82 28.34 23.72
CA LEU A 49 11.79 29.26 24.87
C LEU A 49 13.18 29.80 25.24
N ASN A 50 14.22 28.98 25.11
CA ASN A 50 15.57 29.29 25.58
C ASN A 50 16.57 29.57 24.45
N ASN A 51 16.19 29.38 23.18
CA ASN A 51 17.10 29.35 22.03
C ASN A 51 18.24 28.35 22.22
N ASP A 52 17.92 27.16 22.73
CA ASP A 52 18.88 26.06 22.80
C ASP A 52 19.24 25.58 21.39
N GLU A 53 20.46 25.08 21.19
CA GLU A 53 20.86 24.52 19.89
C GLU A 53 20.21 23.13 19.72
N VAL A 54 19.49 22.96 18.62
CA VAL A 54 18.93 21.68 18.16
C VAL A 54 19.27 21.46 16.70
N ASN A 55 19.20 20.22 16.24
CA ASN A 55 19.29 19.93 14.83
C ASN A 55 18.05 20.52 14.12
N TYR A 56 18.28 21.59 13.35
CA TYR A 56 17.22 22.37 12.72
C TYR A 56 16.41 21.57 11.69
N GLU A 57 17.09 20.69 10.95
CA GLU A 57 16.47 19.92 9.86
C GLU A 57 15.41 18.94 10.38
N ILE A 58 15.60 18.42 11.59
CA ILE A 58 14.63 17.51 12.22
C ILE A 58 13.65 18.25 13.15
N ALA A 59 13.95 19.48 13.55
CA ALA A 59 13.08 20.27 14.43
C ALA A 59 12.03 21.07 13.65
N ASP A 60 12.27 21.35 12.37
CA ASP A 60 11.36 22.02 11.44
C ASP A 60 10.39 21.01 10.79
N ILE A 61 9.38 20.58 11.55
CA ILE A 61 8.47 19.48 11.18
C ILE A 61 7.61 19.86 9.97
N ASN A 62 7.24 21.14 9.85
CA ASN A 62 6.39 21.61 8.76
C ASN A 62 7.19 22.16 7.55
N ASN A 63 8.53 22.07 7.59
CA ASN A 63 9.46 22.57 6.56
C ASN A 63 9.25 24.05 6.19
N ASP A 64 8.80 24.87 7.14
CA ASP A 64 8.55 26.31 6.91
C ASP A 64 9.80 27.18 7.14
N GLN A 65 10.91 26.54 7.49
CA GLN A 65 12.18 27.15 7.86
C GLN A 65 12.11 27.95 9.15
N ASN A 66 11.17 27.69 10.07
CA ASN A 66 11.09 28.31 11.39
C ASN A 66 10.68 27.29 12.46
N VAL A 67 11.59 26.98 13.39
CA VAL A 67 11.23 26.17 14.57
C VAL A 67 10.39 26.98 15.57
N ASN A 68 9.09 26.70 15.63
CA ASN A 68 8.10 27.42 16.43
C ASN A 68 6.97 26.51 16.95
N ILE A 69 5.88 27.10 17.45
CA ILE A 69 4.75 26.34 18.01
C ILE A 69 4.09 25.38 16.99
N GLN A 70 4.19 25.66 15.69
CA GLN A 70 3.66 24.79 14.65
C GLN A 70 4.41 23.45 14.61
N ASP A 71 5.71 23.44 14.87
CA ASP A 71 6.52 22.22 14.95
C ASP A 71 6.18 21.39 16.19
N VAL A 72 5.86 22.05 17.30
CA VAL A 72 5.35 21.36 18.50
C VAL A 72 4.05 20.63 18.18
N ILE A 73 3.15 21.29 17.45
CA ILE A 73 1.90 20.67 16.97
C ILE A 73 2.22 19.51 16.03
N GLY A 74 3.22 19.67 15.14
CA GLY A 74 3.73 18.61 14.26
C GLY A 74 4.21 17.38 15.03
N ILE A 75 5.07 17.54 16.03
CA ILE A 75 5.54 16.44 16.91
C ILE A 75 4.37 15.79 17.65
N ILE A 76 3.43 16.58 18.17
CA ILE A 76 2.23 16.04 18.83
C ILE A 76 1.38 15.22 17.86
N ASN A 77 1.23 15.64 16.61
CA ASN A 77 0.52 14.87 15.60
C ASN A 77 1.24 13.54 15.30
N ILE A 78 2.56 13.56 15.16
CA ILE A 78 3.37 12.32 15.02
C ILE A 78 3.09 11.37 16.19
N ILE A 79 3.06 11.87 17.43
CA ILE A 79 2.81 11.08 18.64
C ILE A 79 1.38 10.52 18.68
N LEU A 80 0.39 11.30 18.25
CA LEU A 80 -1.03 10.95 18.39
C LEU A 80 -1.56 10.09 17.25
N PHE A 81 -0.95 10.17 16.06
CA PHE A 81 -1.43 9.50 14.86
C PHE A 81 -0.46 8.43 14.32
N GLU A 82 0.60 8.09 15.07
CA GLU A 82 1.55 7.00 14.81
C GLU A 82 2.28 7.03 13.45
N ASP A 83 2.31 8.19 12.78
CA ASP A 83 3.20 8.45 11.63
C ASP A 83 4.65 8.65 12.11
N ASN A 84 5.20 7.71 12.90
CA ASN A 84 6.53 7.82 13.47
C ASN A 84 7.57 7.82 12.34
N PRO A 85 8.20 8.96 12.01
CA PRO A 85 9.16 9.06 10.92
C PRO A 85 10.48 8.33 11.21
N CYS A 86 10.62 7.76 12.41
CA CYS A 86 11.72 6.90 12.81
C CYS A 86 11.52 5.45 12.40
N THR A 87 10.34 5.05 11.92
CA THR A 87 10.17 3.69 11.41
C THR A 87 10.77 3.62 10.01
N SER A 88 11.84 2.83 9.90
CA SER A 88 12.48 2.59 8.61
C SER A 88 11.51 1.85 7.69
N GLN A 89 11.70 2.01 6.38
CA GLN A 89 11.00 1.19 5.41
C GLN A 89 11.41 -0.29 5.56
N ILE A 90 10.51 -1.21 5.26
CA ILE A 90 10.82 -2.65 5.24
C ILE A 90 12.01 -2.97 4.31
N ASN A 91 12.80 -3.98 4.66
CA ASN A 91 13.81 -4.52 3.75
C ASN A 91 13.15 -5.50 2.79
N ILE A 92 13.34 -5.34 1.49
CA ILE A 92 12.78 -6.25 0.49
C ILE A 92 13.89 -7.11 -0.10
N THR A 93 13.72 -8.43 -0.01
CA THR A 93 14.57 -9.42 -0.69
C THR A 93 13.84 -9.97 -1.90
N TYR A 94 14.45 -9.86 -3.09
CA TYR A 94 13.84 -10.28 -4.35
C TYR A 94 14.38 -11.64 -4.80
N ASN A 95 13.50 -12.63 -4.84
CA ASN A 95 13.74 -13.95 -5.41
C ASN A 95 12.98 -14.06 -6.74
N ILE A 96 13.58 -13.53 -7.81
CA ILE A 96 12.98 -13.49 -9.15
C ILE A 96 13.56 -14.64 -9.98
N HIS A 97 12.70 -15.56 -10.42
CA HIS A 97 13.12 -16.75 -11.15
C HIS A 97 13.43 -16.44 -12.63
N GLU A 98 14.41 -17.15 -13.21
CA GLU A 98 14.85 -16.96 -14.60
C GLU A 98 13.81 -17.37 -15.67
N SER A 99 12.67 -17.94 -15.26
CA SER A 99 11.56 -18.27 -16.17
C SER A 99 10.74 -17.04 -16.60
N LEU A 100 10.91 -15.90 -15.92
CA LEU A 100 10.23 -14.66 -16.25
C LEU A 100 10.94 -13.92 -17.40
N PRO A 101 10.21 -13.33 -18.36
CA PRO A 101 10.81 -12.52 -19.42
C PRO A 101 11.55 -11.29 -18.88
N GLU A 102 12.68 -10.93 -19.51
CA GLU A 102 13.52 -9.79 -19.10
C GLU A 102 12.73 -8.46 -19.05
N ASP A 103 11.87 -8.20 -20.06
CA ASP A 103 11.04 -6.99 -20.10
C ASP A 103 10.04 -6.93 -18.92
N TRP A 104 9.50 -8.08 -18.48
CA TRP A 104 8.61 -8.11 -17.31
C TRP A 104 9.38 -7.86 -16.02
N ILE A 105 10.59 -8.40 -15.89
CA ILE A 105 11.44 -8.19 -14.71
C ILE A 105 11.81 -6.70 -14.57
N ILE A 106 12.13 -6.03 -15.68
CA ILE A 106 12.38 -4.58 -15.70
C ILE A 106 11.14 -3.83 -15.22
N GLU A 107 9.97 -4.16 -15.77
CA GLU A 107 8.71 -3.51 -15.41
C GLU A 107 8.33 -3.76 -13.94
N PHE A 108 8.58 -4.97 -13.42
CA PHE A 108 8.38 -5.31 -12.02
C PHE A 108 9.15 -4.37 -11.08
N TYR A 109 10.44 -4.11 -11.35
CA TYR A 109 11.22 -3.19 -10.52
C TYR A 109 10.73 -1.75 -10.63
N ILE A 110 10.31 -1.30 -11.81
CA ILE A 110 9.71 0.03 -11.99
C ILE A 110 8.43 0.17 -11.16
N ILE A 111 7.56 -0.84 -11.21
CA ILE A 111 6.31 -0.85 -10.44
C ILE A 111 6.60 -0.82 -8.94
N ILE A 112 7.49 -1.69 -8.45
CA ILE A 112 7.84 -1.72 -7.03
C ILE A 112 8.47 -0.39 -6.58
N ASP A 113 9.37 0.21 -7.36
CA ASP A 113 9.97 1.51 -7.03
C ASP A 113 8.90 2.63 -6.95
N ASN A 114 7.95 2.65 -7.89
CA ASN A 114 6.82 3.60 -7.84
C ASN A 114 5.96 3.38 -6.59
N LEU A 115 5.60 2.13 -6.28
CA LEU A 115 4.74 1.81 -5.15
C LEU A 115 5.42 2.12 -3.81
N ILE A 116 6.71 1.80 -3.67
CA ILE A 116 7.53 2.18 -2.51
C ILE A 116 7.48 3.70 -2.30
N SER A 117 7.55 4.48 -3.38
CA SER A 117 7.52 5.94 -3.30
C SER A 117 6.16 6.50 -2.91
N ILE A 118 5.05 5.86 -3.33
CA ILE A 118 3.71 6.41 -3.16
C ILE A 118 3.03 5.89 -1.89
N ILE A 119 3.21 4.60 -1.59
CA ILE A 119 2.62 3.88 -0.46
C ILE A 119 3.70 3.10 0.31
N PRO A 120 4.65 3.80 0.95
CA PRO A 120 5.75 3.14 1.64
C PRO A 120 5.25 2.21 2.75
N ALA A 121 5.75 0.97 2.77
CA ALA A 121 5.53 0.03 3.86
C ALA A 121 6.65 0.15 4.91
N ASN A 122 6.29 0.49 6.15
CA ASN A 122 7.25 0.73 7.23
C ASN A 122 7.38 -0.47 8.17
N GLN A 123 8.48 -0.53 8.93
CA GLN A 123 8.79 -1.58 9.90
C GLN A 123 7.97 -1.47 11.20
N ASN A 124 6.65 -1.28 11.07
CA ASN A 124 5.72 -1.20 12.20
C ASN A 124 5.39 -2.60 12.74
N ASN A 125 5.18 -3.56 11.82
CA ASN A 125 4.64 -4.88 12.12
C ASN A 125 5.56 -6.03 11.69
N PHE A 126 6.37 -5.81 10.65
CA PHE A 126 7.33 -6.75 10.12
C PHE A 126 8.53 -5.98 9.55
N ASN A 127 9.71 -6.58 9.62
CA ASN A 127 10.95 -5.89 9.23
C ASN A 127 11.36 -6.14 7.78
N ASP A 128 11.05 -7.35 7.30
CA ASP A 128 11.57 -7.89 6.05
C ASP A 128 10.43 -8.51 5.24
N LEU A 129 10.47 -8.32 3.93
CA LEU A 129 9.59 -8.96 2.95
C LEU A 129 10.44 -9.77 1.97
N ASN A 130 10.10 -11.05 1.78
CA ASN A 130 10.66 -11.85 0.71
C ASN A 130 9.67 -11.94 -0.45
N VAL A 131 10.04 -11.38 -1.60
CA VAL A 131 9.25 -11.49 -2.82
C VAL A 131 9.73 -12.71 -3.60
N TYR A 132 8.80 -13.57 -3.98
CA TYR A 132 9.04 -14.71 -4.87
C TYR A 132 8.22 -14.54 -6.14
N ALA A 133 8.87 -14.56 -7.30
CA ALA A 133 8.18 -14.43 -8.57
C ALA A 133 8.68 -15.43 -9.60
N TRP A 134 7.77 -16.09 -10.32
CA TRP A 134 8.10 -16.99 -11.42
C TRP A 134 6.96 -17.09 -12.43
N ASN A 135 7.27 -17.57 -13.63
CA ASN A 135 6.29 -17.92 -14.65
C ASN A 135 5.75 -19.34 -14.40
N SER A 136 4.43 -19.54 -14.46
CA SER A 136 3.75 -20.83 -14.19
C SER A 136 4.09 -21.95 -15.18
N SER A 137 4.90 -21.69 -16.22
CA SER A 137 5.49 -22.69 -17.12
C SER A 137 6.49 -23.62 -16.42
N VAL A 138 6.99 -23.23 -15.23
CA VAL A 138 7.84 -24.06 -14.38
C VAL A 138 7.11 -24.43 -13.10
N GLN A 139 7.39 -25.63 -12.58
CA GLN A 139 6.84 -26.08 -11.30
C GLN A 139 7.55 -25.38 -10.14
N ASP A 140 6.77 -24.85 -9.19
CA ASP A 140 7.14 -24.22 -7.90
C ASP A 140 8.65 -24.28 -7.60
N PRO A 141 9.43 -23.27 -8.06
CA PRO A 141 10.89 -23.34 -8.04
C PRO A 141 11.50 -23.11 -6.64
N TYR A 142 10.69 -22.62 -5.69
CA TYR A 142 11.12 -22.27 -4.34
C TYR A 142 10.58 -23.30 -3.33
N LEU A 143 11.49 -23.91 -2.56
CA LEU A 143 11.11 -24.91 -1.57
C LEU A 143 10.21 -24.30 -0.50
N GLY A 144 9.04 -24.91 -0.26
CA GLY A 144 8.10 -24.47 0.78
C GLY A 144 7.15 -23.35 0.34
N ILE A 145 7.29 -22.86 -0.90
CA ILE A 145 6.40 -21.83 -1.47
C ILE A 145 5.50 -22.51 -2.51
N GLU A 146 4.19 -22.40 -2.32
CA GLU A 146 3.19 -22.93 -3.25
C GLU A 146 2.87 -21.89 -4.34
N GLY A 147 2.46 -22.37 -5.52
CA GLY A 147 1.99 -21.52 -6.61
C GLY A 147 0.74 -20.69 -6.30
N GLY A 148 0.63 -19.55 -6.97
CA GLY A 148 -0.43 -18.56 -6.82
C GLY A 148 0.08 -17.12 -6.69
N THR A 149 -0.86 -16.22 -6.40
CA THR A 149 -0.60 -14.81 -6.10
C THR A 149 -1.20 -14.51 -4.73
N TYR A 150 -0.36 -14.17 -3.76
CA TYR A 150 -0.81 -13.92 -2.39
C TYR A 150 0.27 -13.25 -1.53
N ILE A 151 -0.20 -12.59 -0.46
CA ILE A 151 0.60 -12.29 0.73
C ILE A 151 0.45 -13.39 1.76
N GLY A 152 1.57 -13.80 2.35
CA GLY A 152 1.59 -14.85 3.36
C GLY A 152 2.70 -14.67 4.38
N GLY A 153 2.83 -15.64 5.26
CA GLY A 153 3.92 -15.66 6.22
C GLY A 153 3.79 -16.76 7.25
N GLY A 154 4.91 -17.09 7.89
CA GLY A 154 5.03 -18.11 8.91
C GLY A 154 6.44 -18.12 9.50
N ASP A 155 6.96 -19.29 9.85
CA ASP A 155 8.32 -19.43 10.41
C ASP A 155 9.43 -18.93 9.46
N GLU A 156 9.15 -18.83 8.15
CA GLU A 156 10.09 -18.38 7.11
C GLU A 156 10.08 -16.86 6.86
N GLY A 157 9.27 -16.11 7.63
CA GLY A 157 9.10 -14.66 7.50
C GLY A 157 7.90 -14.27 6.63
N PHE A 158 7.73 -12.97 6.43
CA PHE A 158 6.65 -12.39 5.64
C PHE A 158 6.98 -12.45 4.15
N ILE A 159 6.05 -12.90 3.33
CA ILE A 159 6.28 -13.21 1.91
C ILE A 159 5.22 -12.61 1.00
N MET A 160 5.65 -12.24 -0.20
CA MET A 160 4.80 -11.88 -1.34
C MET A 160 5.10 -12.86 -2.46
N VAL A 161 4.08 -13.55 -2.95
CA VAL A 161 4.21 -14.58 -3.98
C VAL A 161 3.52 -14.12 -5.25
N LEU A 162 4.24 -14.21 -6.38
CA LEU A 162 3.81 -13.77 -7.71
C LEU A 162 4.10 -14.88 -8.73
N GLU A 163 3.30 -15.94 -8.73
CA GLU A 163 3.24 -16.87 -9.86
C GLU A 163 2.42 -16.26 -11.00
N ILE A 164 3.08 -15.84 -12.07
CA ILE A 164 2.42 -15.26 -13.23
C ILE A 164 2.08 -16.37 -14.24
N ASN A 165 0.80 -16.48 -14.60
CA ASN A 165 0.33 -17.49 -15.54
C ASN A 165 1.01 -17.32 -16.92
N GLU A 166 1.58 -18.40 -17.48
CA GLU A 166 2.24 -18.39 -18.80
C GLU A 166 1.35 -17.77 -19.88
N MET A 167 0.04 -18.04 -19.86
CA MET A 167 -0.91 -17.52 -20.83
C MET A 167 -1.02 -15.98 -20.78
N GLU A 168 -0.77 -15.35 -19.64
CA GLU A 168 -0.80 -13.88 -19.54
C GLU A 168 0.34 -13.22 -20.32
N PHE A 169 1.46 -13.92 -20.48
CA PHE A 169 2.54 -13.49 -21.37
C PHE A 169 2.17 -13.73 -22.83
N GLU A 170 1.58 -14.88 -23.17
CA GLU A 170 1.17 -15.21 -24.54
C GLU A 170 0.13 -14.21 -25.08
N TRP A 171 -0.83 -13.84 -24.24
CA TRP A 171 -1.95 -12.96 -24.61
C TRP A 171 -1.76 -11.51 -24.19
N ASN A 172 -0.61 -11.18 -23.61
CA ASN A 172 -0.28 -9.83 -23.14
C ASN A 172 -1.37 -9.27 -22.20
N HIS A 173 -1.86 -10.11 -21.27
CA HIS A 173 -2.90 -9.76 -20.31
C HIS A 173 -2.38 -8.76 -19.26
N MET A 174 -3.14 -7.70 -18.95
CA MET A 174 -2.68 -6.63 -18.05
C MET A 174 -2.47 -7.10 -16.60
N HIS A 175 -3.19 -8.15 -16.18
CA HIS A 175 -3.08 -8.76 -14.86
C HIS A 175 -1.64 -9.03 -14.41
N ARG A 176 -0.76 -9.48 -15.32
CA ARG A 176 0.67 -9.72 -15.02
C ARG A 176 1.41 -8.53 -14.43
N LEU A 177 0.91 -7.31 -14.65
CA LEU A 177 1.45 -6.07 -14.07
C LEU A 177 0.57 -5.56 -12.92
N SER A 178 -0.76 -5.61 -13.07
CA SER A 178 -1.69 -5.11 -12.03
C SER A 178 -1.53 -5.87 -10.71
N VAL A 179 -1.30 -7.19 -10.79
CA VAL A 179 -1.17 -8.04 -9.60
C VAL A 179 0.03 -7.66 -8.72
N ILE A 180 1.07 -7.04 -9.30
CA ILE A 180 2.20 -6.51 -8.52
C ILE A 180 1.72 -5.37 -7.63
N ALA A 181 0.91 -4.46 -8.17
CA ALA A 181 0.30 -3.36 -7.43
C ALA A 181 -0.72 -3.86 -6.41
N HIS A 182 -1.51 -4.88 -6.75
CA HIS A 182 -2.47 -5.52 -5.84
C HIS A 182 -1.78 -6.08 -4.59
N GLU A 183 -0.82 -6.98 -4.78
CA GLU A 183 -0.16 -7.67 -3.67
C GLU A 183 0.70 -6.71 -2.84
N TYR A 184 1.35 -5.73 -3.47
CA TYR A 184 2.08 -4.70 -2.72
C TYR A 184 1.13 -3.77 -1.94
N PHE A 185 -0.08 -3.50 -2.45
CA PHE A 185 -1.07 -2.75 -1.68
C PHE A 185 -1.46 -3.48 -0.39
N HIS A 186 -1.54 -4.81 -0.41
CA HIS A 186 -1.68 -5.59 0.82
C HIS A 186 -0.47 -5.48 1.74
N VAL A 187 0.76 -5.47 1.22
CA VAL A 187 1.96 -5.19 2.03
C VAL A 187 1.85 -3.82 2.72
N TYR A 188 1.41 -2.80 1.99
CA TYR A 188 1.13 -1.48 2.56
C TYR A 188 0.07 -1.58 3.66
N GLN A 189 -1.12 -2.14 3.39
CA GLN A 189 -2.19 -2.30 4.38
C GLN A 189 -1.72 -2.99 5.67
N LEU A 190 -0.98 -4.09 5.53
CA LEU A 190 -0.46 -4.88 6.66
C LEU A 190 0.62 -4.12 7.44
N SER A 191 1.28 -3.13 6.84
CA SER A 191 2.25 -2.29 7.53
C SER A 191 1.62 -1.15 8.35
N ILE A 192 0.34 -0.80 8.13
CA ILE A 192 -0.26 0.41 8.72
C ILE A 192 -0.42 0.28 10.24
N ASN A 193 -1.05 -0.79 10.73
CA ASN A 193 -1.35 -0.97 12.16
C ASN A 193 -1.47 -2.44 12.55
N GLU A 194 -1.46 -2.73 13.85
CA GLU A 194 -1.55 -4.09 14.38
C GLU A 194 -2.84 -4.83 13.91
N PRO A 195 -4.06 -4.25 13.99
CA PRO A 195 -5.27 -4.92 13.52
C PRO A 195 -5.21 -5.44 12.08
N MET A 196 -4.63 -4.67 11.16
CA MET A 196 -4.47 -5.11 9.77
C MET A 196 -3.55 -6.33 9.67
N ASN A 197 -2.47 -6.38 10.46
CA ASN A 197 -1.47 -7.43 10.42
C ASN A 197 -1.88 -8.75 11.13
N GLU A 198 -3.06 -8.80 11.72
CA GLU A 198 -3.58 -10.03 12.32
C GLU A 198 -4.02 -11.05 11.24
N PRO A 199 -3.83 -12.37 11.47
CA PRO A 199 -4.16 -13.38 10.46
C PRO A 199 -5.62 -13.38 10.01
N ASN A 200 -5.83 -13.40 8.70
CA ASN A 200 -7.14 -13.56 8.06
C ASN A 200 -7.60 -15.04 8.03
N GLY A 201 -8.91 -15.28 7.98
CA GLY A 201 -9.49 -16.62 7.74
C GLY A 201 -10.16 -17.29 8.95
N GLN A 202 -9.94 -16.79 10.16
CA GLN A 202 -10.82 -17.01 11.31
C GLN A 202 -11.11 -15.66 11.96
N TYR A 203 -12.38 -15.40 12.29
CA TYR A 203 -12.78 -14.10 12.87
C TYR A 203 -11.99 -13.84 14.16
N ASN A 204 -11.04 -12.90 14.08
CA ASN A 204 -10.36 -12.33 15.23
C ASN A 204 -11.02 -10.96 15.50
N PRO A 205 -11.71 -10.75 16.64
CA PRO A 205 -12.34 -9.46 16.93
C PRO A 205 -11.35 -8.31 16.99
N ASN A 206 -10.06 -8.58 17.26
CA ASN A 206 -9.01 -7.57 17.33
C ASN A 206 -8.27 -7.34 16.01
N GLY A 207 -8.44 -8.23 15.03
CA GLY A 207 -7.92 -8.03 13.67
C GLY A 207 -8.88 -7.22 12.81
N PHE A 208 -8.50 -6.90 11.59
CA PHE A 208 -9.36 -6.28 10.59
C PHE A 208 -9.39 -7.14 9.32
N SER A 209 -10.55 -7.73 9.02
CA SER A 209 -10.68 -8.73 7.95
C SER A 209 -11.98 -8.55 7.14
N ILE A 210 -12.48 -7.32 7.01
CA ILE A 210 -13.71 -7.03 6.26
C ILE A 210 -13.39 -7.10 4.77
N LYS A 211 -13.72 -8.24 4.15
CA LYS A 211 -13.22 -8.63 2.82
C LYS A 211 -13.48 -7.56 1.75
N TRP A 212 -14.70 -7.03 1.62
CA TRP A 212 -14.98 -6.04 0.56
C TRP A 212 -14.18 -4.73 0.74
N LEU A 213 -13.83 -4.37 1.98
CA LEU A 213 -12.95 -3.23 2.27
C LEU A 213 -11.47 -3.55 2.01
N ILE A 214 -11.04 -4.81 2.13
CA ILE A 214 -9.64 -5.22 1.91
C ILE A 214 -9.40 -5.54 0.43
N GLU A 215 -10.10 -6.54 -0.09
CA GLU A 215 -9.92 -7.03 -1.46
C GLU A 215 -10.51 -6.07 -2.49
N GLY A 216 -11.64 -5.43 -2.16
CA GLY A 216 -12.25 -4.44 -3.03
C GLY A 216 -11.38 -3.20 -3.18
N THR A 217 -10.68 -2.77 -2.12
CA THR A 217 -9.74 -1.65 -2.21
C THR A 217 -8.48 -2.02 -2.97
N ALA A 218 -7.88 -3.20 -2.70
CA ALA A 218 -6.72 -3.68 -3.44
C ALA A 218 -7.00 -3.83 -4.94
N THR A 219 -8.15 -4.41 -5.30
CA THR A 219 -8.57 -4.57 -6.70
C THR A 219 -8.89 -3.23 -7.37
N SER A 220 -9.46 -2.27 -6.62
CA SER A 220 -9.69 -0.91 -7.13
C SER A 220 -8.38 -0.15 -7.31
N PHE A 221 -7.43 -0.32 -6.39
CA PHE A 221 -6.11 0.27 -6.42
C PHE A 221 -5.29 -0.25 -7.62
N GLU A 222 -5.21 -1.56 -7.83
CA GLU A 222 -4.49 -2.11 -9.00
C GLU A 222 -5.10 -1.61 -10.32
N SER A 223 -6.42 -1.46 -10.36
CA SER A 223 -7.16 -1.01 -11.55
C SER A 223 -6.85 0.46 -11.86
N LEU A 224 -6.81 1.31 -10.84
CA LEU A 224 -6.41 2.71 -10.98
C LEU A 224 -4.92 2.85 -11.30
N TYR A 225 -4.07 2.01 -10.73
CA TYR A 225 -2.63 2.01 -11.00
C TYR A 225 -2.35 1.73 -12.47
N VAL A 226 -2.95 0.68 -13.05
CA VAL A 226 -2.73 0.38 -14.47
C VAL A 226 -3.42 1.38 -15.41
N GLN A 227 -4.47 2.04 -14.94
CA GLN A 227 -5.10 3.14 -15.67
C GLN A 227 -4.20 4.37 -15.75
N ASP A 228 -3.57 4.76 -14.64
CA ASP A 228 -2.66 5.91 -14.55
C ASP A 228 -1.35 5.66 -15.33
N TYR A 229 -0.65 4.57 -15.01
CA TYR A 229 0.71 4.33 -15.52
C TYR A 229 0.76 3.70 -16.91
N TYR A 230 -0.29 2.96 -17.30
CA TYR A 230 -0.30 2.21 -18.57
C TYR A 230 -1.45 2.61 -19.49
N ASN A 231 -2.26 3.62 -19.12
CA ASN A 231 -3.43 4.06 -19.88
C ASN A 231 -4.36 2.88 -20.23
N TYR A 232 -4.53 1.96 -19.27
CA TYR A 232 -5.34 0.76 -19.41
C TYR A 232 -6.47 0.74 -18.38
N ASN A 233 -7.71 0.90 -18.84
CA ASN A 233 -8.87 0.88 -17.95
C ASN A 233 -9.26 -0.57 -17.61
N TYR A 234 -8.71 -1.11 -16.54
CA TYR A 234 -8.96 -2.49 -16.08
C TYR A 234 -10.42 -2.71 -15.67
N PHE A 235 -11.08 -1.69 -15.11
CA PHE A 235 -12.51 -1.76 -14.78
C PHE A 235 -13.35 -2.08 -16.03
N ASN A 236 -13.05 -1.42 -17.15
CA ASN A 236 -13.80 -1.56 -18.39
C ASN A 236 -13.33 -2.72 -19.28
N ASN A 237 -12.04 -3.05 -19.25
CA ASN A 237 -11.49 -4.06 -20.16
C ASN A 237 -11.55 -5.48 -19.57
N ASP A 238 -11.61 -5.61 -18.25
CA ASP A 238 -11.52 -6.91 -17.57
C ASP A 238 -12.71 -7.12 -16.62
N LEU A 239 -12.88 -6.24 -15.63
CA LEU A 239 -13.84 -6.47 -14.54
C LEU A 239 -15.30 -6.40 -15.01
N VAL A 240 -15.63 -5.55 -15.99
CA VAL A 240 -16.99 -5.40 -16.53
C VAL A 240 -17.57 -6.70 -17.10
N HIS A 241 -16.71 -7.65 -17.47
CA HIS A 241 -17.11 -8.95 -18.01
C HIS A 241 -17.46 -9.97 -16.92
N THR A 242 -17.28 -9.61 -15.65
CA THR A 242 -17.60 -10.45 -14.51
C THR A 242 -18.99 -10.10 -13.96
N GLU A 243 -19.81 -11.13 -13.71
CA GLU A 243 -21.17 -10.94 -13.20
C GLU A 243 -21.14 -10.43 -11.74
N LEU A 244 -21.83 -9.31 -11.48
CA LEU A 244 -22.08 -8.81 -10.14
C LEU A 244 -23.15 -9.67 -9.45
N SER A 245 -22.88 -10.07 -8.21
CA SER A 245 -23.84 -10.86 -7.44
C SER A 245 -25.04 -10.00 -7.03
N SER A 246 -26.25 -10.53 -7.21
CA SER A 246 -27.49 -9.86 -6.78
C SER A 246 -27.57 -9.66 -5.27
N LEU A 247 -26.74 -10.35 -4.48
CA LEU A 247 -26.69 -10.19 -3.03
C LEU A 247 -26.23 -8.80 -2.60
N ILE A 248 -25.57 -8.03 -3.47
CA ILE A 248 -25.26 -6.60 -3.26
C ILE A 248 -26.53 -5.78 -2.97
N HIS A 249 -27.71 -6.22 -3.45
CA HIS A 249 -28.96 -5.52 -3.18
C HIS A 249 -29.78 -6.15 -2.05
N THR A 250 -29.56 -7.42 -1.72
CA THR A 250 -30.45 -8.14 -0.79
C THR A 250 -29.80 -8.46 0.55
N ASP A 251 -28.48 -8.69 0.57
CA ASP A 251 -27.70 -9.01 1.77
C ASP A 251 -26.22 -8.69 1.53
N PRO A 252 -25.81 -7.41 1.57
CA PRO A 252 -24.43 -7.01 1.26
C PRO A 252 -23.42 -7.48 2.31
N SER A 253 -23.88 -7.79 3.52
CA SER A 253 -23.03 -8.26 4.62
C SER A 253 -22.29 -9.56 4.29
N VAL A 254 -22.77 -10.35 3.33
CA VAL A 254 -22.08 -11.56 2.87
C VAL A 254 -20.67 -11.26 2.34
N PHE A 255 -20.45 -10.07 1.77
CA PHE A 255 -19.16 -9.65 1.21
C PHE A 255 -18.17 -9.17 2.27
N GLU A 256 -18.56 -9.11 3.55
CA GLU A 256 -17.62 -8.88 4.65
C GLU A 256 -16.73 -10.11 4.90
N SER A 257 -17.17 -11.29 4.47
CA SER A 257 -16.50 -12.57 4.74
C SER A 257 -15.84 -13.16 3.49
N TYR A 258 -14.64 -13.71 3.66
CA TYR A 258 -13.96 -14.58 2.68
C TYR A 258 -14.74 -15.85 2.31
N SER A 259 -15.80 -16.21 3.06
CA SER A 259 -16.72 -17.27 2.64
C SER A 259 -17.52 -16.93 1.37
N SER A 260 -17.55 -15.66 0.95
CA SER A 260 -18.18 -15.19 -0.29
C SER A 260 -17.33 -15.36 -1.56
N ASN A 261 -16.13 -15.95 -1.49
CA ASN A 261 -15.23 -16.05 -2.66
C ASN A 261 -15.86 -16.71 -3.90
N ASN A 262 -16.78 -17.64 -3.70
CA ASN A 262 -17.48 -18.33 -4.80
C ASN A 262 -18.56 -17.48 -5.49
N ILE A 263 -18.94 -16.33 -4.91
CA ILE A 263 -19.96 -15.41 -5.42
C ILE A 263 -19.41 -14.01 -5.71
N ASP A 264 -18.09 -13.83 -5.58
CA ASP A 264 -17.39 -12.56 -5.76
C ASP A 264 -16.11 -12.79 -6.56
N ASN A 265 -16.30 -13.24 -7.81
CA ASN A 265 -15.21 -13.56 -8.72
C ASN A 265 -14.38 -12.31 -9.00
N ASN A 266 -13.05 -12.45 -8.91
CA ASN A 266 -12.09 -11.34 -9.06
C ASN A 266 -12.45 -10.11 -8.21
N TYR A 267 -13.14 -10.33 -7.08
CA TYR A 267 -13.61 -9.28 -6.17
C TYR A 267 -14.52 -8.24 -6.82
N THR A 268 -15.13 -8.56 -7.96
CA THR A 268 -15.88 -7.58 -8.78
C THR A 268 -17.07 -6.97 -8.01
N SER A 269 -17.74 -7.75 -7.15
CA SER A 269 -18.83 -7.24 -6.31
C SER A 269 -18.28 -6.33 -5.21
N SER A 270 -17.13 -6.68 -4.63
CA SER A 270 -16.40 -5.83 -3.68
C SER A 270 -15.93 -4.52 -4.30
N VAL A 271 -15.39 -4.54 -5.52
CA VAL A 271 -15.03 -3.35 -6.31
C VAL A 271 -16.25 -2.47 -6.55
N PHE A 272 -17.39 -3.04 -6.95
CA PHE A 272 -18.62 -2.28 -7.11
C PHE A 272 -19.02 -1.56 -5.82
N MET A 273 -18.93 -2.22 -4.66
CA MET A 273 -19.20 -1.58 -3.36
C MET A 273 -18.22 -0.42 -3.10
N ILE A 274 -16.91 -0.58 -3.34
CA ILE A 274 -15.94 0.51 -3.19
C ILE A 274 -16.24 1.68 -4.11
N LEU A 275 -16.58 1.44 -5.37
CA LEU A 275 -16.89 2.50 -6.32
C LEU A 275 -18.21 3.22 -5.97
N VAL A 276 -19.22 2.51 -5.45
CA VAL A 276 -20.44 3.16 -4.92
C VAL A 276 -20.10 4.00 -3.69
N LEU A 277 -19.24 3.53 -2.77
CA LEU A 277 -18.77 4.31 -1.63
C LEU A 277 -18.12 5.61 -2.08
N VAL A 278 -17.27 5.57 -3.10
CA VAL A 278 -16.69 6.76 -3.73
C VAL A 278 -17.78 7.71 -4.26
N LYS A 279 -18.80 7.20 -4.97
CA LYS A 279 -19.90 8.05 -5.48
C LYS A 279 -20.71 8.69 -4.36
N GLU A 280 -20.92 8.00 -3.23
CA GLU A 280 -21.60 8.58 -2.07
C GLU A 280 -20.78 9.70 -1.41
N LEU A 281 -19.46 9.55 -1.32
CA LEU A 281 -18.59 10.63 -0.84
C LEU A 281 -18.61 11.83 -1.80
N ILE A 282 -18.60 11.59 -3.12
CA ILE A 282 -18.77 12.68 -4.10
C ILE A 282 -20.12 13.38 -3.94
N ASN A 283 -21.20 12.64 -3.66
CA ASN A 283 -22.52 13.21 -3.40
C ASN A 283 -22.55 14.08 -2.12
N GLN A 284 -21.66 13.82 -1.15
CA GLN A 284 -21.46 14.65 0.02
C GLN A 284 -20.60 15.91 -0.23
N GLY A 285 -19.99 16.02 -1.43
CA GLY A 285 -19.22 17.19 -1.84
C GLY A 285 -17.71 16.99 -1.85
N TYR A 286 -17.21 15.79 -1.55
CA TYR A 286 -15.80 15.46 -1.73
C TYR A 286 -15.45 15.36 -3.22
N THR A 287 -14.22 15.70 -3.57
CA THR A 287 -13.66 15.36 -4.88
C THR A 287 -13.43 13.86 -4.99
N GLU A 288 -13.30 13.35 -6.22
CA GLU A 288 -13.02 11.93 -6.42
C GLU A 288 -11.66 11.51 -5.83
N TYR A 289 -10.66 12.42 -5.83
CA TYR A 289 -9.37 12.22 -5.16
C TYR A 289 -9.51 12.10 -3.65
N GLU A 290 -10.25 13.01 -3.01
CA GLU A 290 -10.52 12.96 -1.57
C GLU A 290 -11.29 11.69 -1.21
N ALA A 291 -12.30 11.32 -2.00
CA ALA A 291 -13.06 10.10 -1.76
C ALA A 291 -12.20 8.84 -1.78
N PHE A 292 -11.31 8.69 -2.78
CA PHE A 292 -10.38 7.56 -2.81
C PHE A 292 -9.36 7.60 -1.66
N ARG A 293 -8.83 8.78 -1.32
CA ARG A 293 -7.91 8.94 -0.20
C ARG A 293 -8.52 8.53 1.14
N MET A 294 -9.75 8.96 1.38
CA MET A 294 -10.50 8.60 2.59
C MET A 294 -10.61 7.08 2.74
N ILE A 295 -10.80 6.35 1.63
CA ILE A 295 -10.98 4.89 1.64
C ILE A 295 -9.62 4.15 1.67
N PHE A 296 -8.69 4.52 0.80
CA PHE A 296 -7.42 3.79 0.60
C PHE A 296 -6.38 4.08 1.68
N LYS A 297 -6.46 5.25 2.33
CA LYS A 297 -5.46 5.73 3.29
C LYS A 297 -6.09 6.00 4.66
N GLU A 298 -6.97 6.99 4.74
CA GLU A 298 -7.39 7.55 6.04
C GLU A 298 -8.20 6.55 6.87
N PHE A 299 -9.16 5.85 6.25
CA PHE A 299 -9.93 4.81 6.93
C PHE A 299 -9.02 3.67 7.42
N MET A 300 -8.05 3.25 6.60
CA MET A 300 -7.12 2.18 6.96
C MET A 300 -6.22 2.57 8.14
N GLN A 301 -5.85 3.85 8.25
CA GLN A 301 -5.06 4.41 9.35
C GLN A 301 -5.81 4.53 10.69
N THR A 302 -7.14 4.36 10.70
CA THR A 302 -7.93 4.48 11.95
C THR A 302 -7.60 3.42 13.00
N GLY A 303 -7.01 2.28 12.60
CA GLY A 303 -6.84 1.11 13.49
C GLY A 303 -8.16 0.40 13.80
N ALA A 304 -9.17 0.56 12.94
CA ALA A 304 -10.44 -0.14 13.04
C ALA A 304 -10.25 -1.66 13.17
N LYS A 305 -11.11 -2.30 13.96
CA LYS A 305 -11.09 -3.75 14.21
C LYS A 305 -12.42 -4.37 13.78
N ASN A 306 -12.41 -5.67 13.58
CA ASN A 306 -13.61 -6.45 13.32
C ASN A 306 -14.72 -6.26 14.36
N SER A 307 -14.39 -5.88 15.61
CA SER A 307 -15.37 -5.61 16.66
C SER A 307 -15.98 -4.20 16.64
N ASP A 308 -15.37 -3.23 15.96
CA ASP A 308 -15.74 -1.81 16.07
C ASP A 308 -15.63 -1.00 14.77
N TRP A 309 -15.27 -1.62 13.65
CA TRP A 309 -15.05 -0.92 12.37
C TRP A 309 -16.27 -0.12 11.89
N GLU A 310 -17.49 -0.56 12.19
CA GLU A 310 -18.71 0.17 11.83
C GLU A 310 -18.78 1.56 12.50
N ILE A 311 -18.18 1.72 13.69
CA ILE A 311 -18.08 3.00 14.38
C ILE A 311 -17.12 3.92 13.63
N TYR A 312 -15.93 3.43 13.30
CA TYR A 312 -14.95 4.18 12.51
C TYR A 312 -15.45 4.48 11.09
N PHE A 313 -16.24 3.58 10.50
CA PHE A 313 -16.87 3.78 9.20
C PHE A 313 -17.85 4.95 9.25
N LEU A 314 -18.72 4.98 10.27
CA LEU A 314 -19.63 6.09 10.50
C LEU A 314 -18.89 7.41 10.74
N ASP A 315 -17.87 7.40 11.60
CA ASP A 315 -17.10 8.59 11.94
C ASP A 315 -16.33 9.15 10.73
N MET A 316 -15.79 8.27 9.86
CA MET A 316 -15.03 8.64 8.67
C MET A 316 -15.94 9.12 7.52
N PHE A 317 -16.99 8.36 7.20
CA PHE A 317 -17.77 8.58 5.97
C PHE A 317 -19.09 9.32 6.20
N GLY A 318 -19.49 9.53 7.45
CA GLY A 318 -20.67 10.31 7.82
C GLY A 318 -22.01 9.58 7.67
N PHE A 319 -22.01 8.29 7.37
CA PHE A 319 -23.19 7.42 7.32
C PHE A 319 -22.86 6.01 7.84
N SER A 320 -23.87 5.32 8.36
CA SER A 320 -23.67 3.98 8.91
C SER A 320 -23.48 2.93 7.80
N VAL A 321 -22.89 1.78 8.16
CA VAL A 321 -22.79 0.62 7.25
C VAL A 321 -24.17 0.15 6.78
N ASP A 322 -25.17 0.15 7.67
CA ASP A 322 -26.55 -0.16 7.31
C ASP A 322 -27.12 0.83 6.29
N ASP A 323 -26.88 2.13 6.46
CA ASP A 323 -27.31 3.15 5.49
C ASP A 323 -26.63 2.93 4.13
N PHE A 324 -25.32 2.63 4.14
CA PHE A 324 -24.56 2.31 2.93
C PHE A 324 -25.13 1.08 2.21
N TYR A 325 -25.36 0.00 2.93
CA TYR A 325 -25.95 -1.23 2.39
C TYR A 325 -27.35 -1.01 1.82
N ASN A 326 -28.14 -0.11 2.40
CA ASN A 326 -29.41 0.30 1.83
C ASN A 326 -29.25 1.12 0.55
N VAL A 327 -28.26 2.02 0.49
CA VAL A 327 -27.98 2.84 -0.69
C VAL A 327 -27.57 2.02 -1.91
N LEU A 328 -26.86 0.89 -1.72
CA LEU A 328 -26.47 -0.01 -2.81
C LEU A 328 -27.66 -0.40 -3.71
N GLN A 329 -28.85 -0.59 -3.14
CA GLN A 329 -30.08 -0.95 -3.88
C GLN A 329 -30.53 0.10 -4.90
N SER A 330 -30.08 1.35 -4.75
CA SER A 330 -30.42 2.44 -5.66
C SER A 330 -29.52 2.49 -6.90
N TYR A 331 -28.38 1.80 -6.87
CA TYR A 331 -27.46 1.72 -7.99
C TYR A 331 -27.81 0.54 -8.90
N PRO A 332 -27.79 0.72 -10.23
CA PRO A 332 -27.86 -0.41 -11.14
C PRO A 332 -26.70 -1.38 -10.90
N LEU A 333 -26.95 -2.69 -10.90
CA LEU A 333 -25.91 -3.73 -10.81
C LEU A 333 -25.11 -3.83 -12.11
N ASN A 334 -24.26 -2.84 -12.36
CA ASN A 334 -23.23 -2.83 -13.40
C ASN A 334 -22.09 -1.88 -12.99
N LEU A 335 -20.86 -2.19 -13.42
CA LEU A 335 -19.71 -1.36 -13.07
C LEU A 335 -19.65 -0.06 -13.87
N GLU A 336 -20.19 -0.05 -15.10
CA GLU A 336 -20.13 1.11 -16.00
C GLU A 336 -20.77 2.36 -15.41
N GLY A 337 -21.82 2.19 -14.58
CA GLY A 337 -22.49 3.29 -13.90
C GLY A 337 -21.67 3.94 -12.77
N VAL A 338 -20.60 3.29 -12.32
CA VAL A 338 -19.81 3.71 -11.15
C VAL A 338 -18.32 3.85 -11.46
N PHE A 339 -17.89 3.74 -12.72
CA PHE A 339 -16.48 3.91 -13.07
C PHE A 339 -15.89 5.23 -12.54
N PRO A 340 -14.64 5.18 -12.05
CA PRO A 340 -13.93 6.39 -11.68
C PRO A 340 -13.45 7.15 -12.93
N SER A 341 -13.06 8.42 -12.76
CA SER A 341 -12.42 9.18 -13.83
C SER A 341 -11.15 8.49 -14.34
N SER A 342 -10.95 8.51 -15.66
CA SER A 342 -9.72 8.02 -16.30
C SER A 342 -8.51 8.95 -16.13
N LEU A 343 -8.68 10.05 -15.40
CA LEU A 343 -7.66 11.09 -15.21
C LEU A 343 -7.09 11.09 -13.78
N LEU A 344 -7.54 10.19 -12.91
CA LEU A 344 -7.02 10.09 -11.55
C LEU A 344 -5.56 9.66 -11.59
N SER A 345 -4.73 10.37 -10.85
CA SER A 345 -3.37 9.95 -10.52
C SER A 345 -3.33 9.27 -9.16
N ILE A 346 -2.64 8.13 -9.08
CA ILE A 346 -2.41 7.43 -7.81
C ILE A 346 -1.60 8.31 -6.85
N GLU A 347 -0.61 9.04 -7.36
CA GLU A 347 0.22 9.96 -6.54
C GLU A 347 -0.65 11.04 -5.88
N GLU A 348 -1.57 11.66 -6.62
CA GLU A 348 -2.48 12.68 -6.08
C GLU A 348 -3.54 12.12 -5.12
N ILE A 349 -3.82 10.81 -5.14
CA ILE A 349 -4.69 10.18 -4.12
C ILE A 349 -3.98 10.11 -2.76
N PHE A 350 -2.66 9.84 -2.75
CA PHE A 350 -1.90 9.62 -1.51
C PHE A 350 -1.14 10.84 -0.97
N ASN A 351 -0.92 11.87 -1.80
CA ASN A 351 -0.30 13.17 -1.44
C ASN A 351 -1.27 14.12 -0.77
#